data_AF-A0A5R8ZQP9-F1
#
_entry.id   AF-A0A5R8ZQP9-F1
#
_cell.length_a   1.000
_cell.length_b   1.000
_cell.length_c   1.000
_cell.angle_alpha   90.00
_cell.angle_beta   90.00
_cell.angle_gamma   90.00
#
_symmetry.space_group_name_H-M   'P 1'
#
loop_
_entity.id
_entity.type
_entity.pdbx_description
1 polymer ?
#
loop_
_entity_poly.entity_id
_entity_poly.type
_entity_poly.pdbx_seq_one_letter_code
_entity_poly.pdbx_strand_id
1 'polypeptide(L)'
;MERKRNADGSLEESKASPACTHSNAKDGLIHEARLLILAYRIGAAPLAALIAWADEKILEWTEPPGFVIDLALGMIPEVPQELDVKRNRVSSLECSQLILGISDELSKGRIDLNEFGRRCYELALITNGRNQDLLHWISDELYLCNEGIKSFQESEESIRSAISEVAAASN
;
A
#
# COMPACT_ATOMS: atom_id res chain seq x y z
N MET A 1 34.87 58.87 2.53
CA MET A 1 33.65 59.18 1.73
C MET A 1 33.34 57.93 0.93
N GLU A 2 32.18 57.29 0.93
CA GLU A 2 30.90 57.42 1.64
C GLU A 2 30.29 56.01 1.64
N ARG A 3 29.51 55.72 2.69
CA ARG A 3 28.65 54.54 2.79
C ARG A 3 27.47 54.69 1.82
N LYS A 4 26.97 53.60 1.22
CA LYS A 4 25.52 53.29 1.21
C LYS A 4 25.28 51.77 1.21
N ARG A 5 24.74 51.29 2.32
CA ARG A 5 23.86 50.12 2.40
C ARG A 5 22.48 50.54 1.90
N ASN A 6 21.78 49.62 1.25
CA ASN A 6 20.33 49.33 1.30
C ASN A 6 20.26 47.87 0.79
N ALA A 7 19.89 46.85 1.56
CA ALA A 7 18.61 46.60 2.24
C ALA A 7 17.43 46.63 1.26
N ASP A 8 17.28 45.55 0.48
CA ASP A 8 15.97 44.92 0.38
C ASP A 8 16.13 43.42 0.14
N GLY A 9 15.62 42.64 1.07
CA GLY A 9 15.62 41.18 1.03
C GLY A 9 14.43 40.73 0.22
N SER A 10 14.64 40.46 -1.06
CA SER A 10 13.67 39.71 -1.85
C SER A 10 14.18 38.29 -1.94
N LEU A 11 13.77 37.47 -0.96
CA LEU A 11 13.85 36.03 -1.03
C LEU A 11 13.09 35.60 -2.29
N GLU A 12 13.78 34.86 -3.14
CA GLU A 12 13.23 34.25 -4.34
C GLU A 12 11.87 33.60 -4.01
N GLU A 13 10.82 34.04 -4.69
CA GLU A 13 9.61 33.25 -4.86
C GLU A 13 10.00 32.00 -5.66
N SER A 14 10.55 31.01 -4.95
CA SER A 14 10.49 29.62 -5.37
C SER A 14 9.03 29.32 -5.57
N LYS A 15 8.62 29.30 -6.84
CA LYS A 15 7.36 28.73 -7.30
C LYS A 15 7.27 27.35 -6.68
N ALA A 16 6.50 27.26 -5.60
CA ALA A 16 6.13 25.99 -5.01
C ALA A 16 5.44 25.21 -6.12
N SER A 17 6.14 24.19 -6.63
CA SER A 17 5.54 23.13 -7.41
C SER A 17 4.26 22.71 -6.68
N PRO A 18 3.12 22.60 -7.37
CA PRO A 18 1.93 22.06 -6.73
C PRO A 18 2.32 20.64 -6.28
N ALA A 19 2.34 20.44 -4.96
CA ALA A 19 2.44 19.12 -4.39
C ALA A 19 1.34 18.29 -5.04
N CYS A 20 1.73 17.28 -5.81
CA CYS A 20 0.82 16.30 -6.38
C CYS A 20 0.21 15.49 -5.22
N THR A 21 -0.77 16.05 -4.53
CA THR A 21 -1.78 15.29 -3.79
C THR A 21 -2.74 14.68 -4.79
N HIS A 22 -2.27 13.73 -5.58
CA HIS A 22 -3.12 12.74 -6.23
C HIS A 22 -3.06 11.46 -5.41
N SER A 23 -3.63 11.51 -4.21
CA SER A 23 -4.13 10.29 -3.57
C SER A 23 -5.30 9.81 -4.43
N ASN A 24 -5.00 8.84 -5.30
CA ASN A 24 -5.86 8.50 -6.43
C ASN A 24 -7.06 7.68 -5.98
N ALA A 25 -8.28 8.16 -6.21
CA ALA A 25 -9.51 7.37 -6.10
C ALA A 25 -9.43 5.99 -6.83
N LYS A 26 -8.60 5.90 -7.87
CA LYS A 26 -8.31 4.64 -8.59
C LYS A 26 -7.52 3.62 -7.76
N ASP A 27 -6.64 4.03 -6.85
CA ASP A 27 -5.86 3.10 -6.01
C ASP A 27 -6.74 2.47 -4.93
N GLY A 28 -7.71 3.23 -4.38
CA GLY A 28 -8.75 2.69 -3.49
C GLY A 28 -9.65 1.67 -4.20
N LEU A 29 -10.04 1.96 -5.45
CA LEU A 29 -10.88 1.07 -6.25
C LEU A 29 -10.19 -0.26 -6.60
N ILE A 30 -8.89 -0.21 -6.90
CA ILE A 30 -8.07 -1.42 -7.14
C ILE A 30 -7.99 -2.25 -5.84
N HIS A 31 -7.79 -1.60 -4.69
CA HIS A 31 -7.73 -2.30 -3.41
C HIS A 31 -9.05 -3.00 -3.08
N GLU A 32 -10.19 -2.31 -3.23
CA GLU A 32 -11.53 -2.90 -3.04
C GLU A 32 -11.76 -4.11 -3.96
N ALA A 33 -11.43 -3.97 -5.25
CA ALA A 33 -11.54 -5.06 -6.21
C ALA A 33 -10.71 -6.29 -5.80
N ARG A 34 -9.48 -6.08 -5.31
CA ARG A 34 -8.59 -7.17 -4.86
C ARG A 34 -9.16 -7.92 -3.68
N LEU A 35 -9.68 -7.20 -2.68
CA LEU A 35 -10.32 -7.83 -1.51
C LEU A 35 -11.51 -8.69 -1.93
N LEU A 36 -12.33 -8.21 -2.86
CA LEU A 36 -13.49 -8.96 -3.36
C LEU A 36 -13.09 -10.18 -4.20
N ILE A 37 -12.04 -10.07 -5.02
CA ILE A 37 -11.49 -11.21 -5.76
C ILE A 37 -10.94 -12.27 -4.80
N LEU A 38 -10.22 -11.86 -3.75
CA LEU A 38 -9.72 -12.75 -2.73
C LEU A 38 -10.87 -13.44 -1.97
N ALA A 39 -11.88 -12.66 -1.55
CA ALA A 39 -13.07 -13.18 -0.89
C ALA A 39 -13.81 -14.21 -1.76
N TYR A 40 -13.93 -13.96 -3.06
CA TYR A 40 -14.49 -14.92 -4.01
C TYR A 40 -13.69 -16.22 -4.05
N ARG A 41 -12.36 -16.13 -4.15
CA ARG A 41 -11.48 -17.30 -4.27
C ARG A 41 -11.47 -18.21 -3.06
N ILE A 42 -11.57 -17.64 -1.86
CA ILE A 42 -11.66 -18.42 -0.62
C ILE A 42 -13.09 -18.88 -0.32
N GLY A 43 -14.06 -18.58 -1.21
CA GLY A 43 -15.47 -18.93 -1.03
C GLY A 43 -16.21 -18.10 0.01
N ALA A 44 -15.61 -17.00 0.50
CA ALA A 44 -16.24 -16.08 1.45
C ALA A 44 -17.28 -15.16 0.79
N ALA A 45 -17.22 -14.98 -0.53
CA ALA A 45 -18.20 -14.24 -1.31
C ALA A 45 -18.55 -14.98 -2.62
N PRO A 46 -19.81 -14.92 -3.09
CA PRO A 46 -20.14 -15.46 -4.41
C PRO A 46 -19.64 -14.54 -5.52
N LEU A 47 -19.36 -15.11 -6.71
CA LEU A 47 -18.99 -14.35 -7.91
C LEU A 47 -19.99 -13.22 -8.22
N ALA A 48 -21.28 -13.47 -7.99
CA ALA A 48 -22.34 -12.49 -8.21
C ALA A 48 -22.16 -11.22 -7.37
N ALA A 49 -21.55 -11.29 -6.18
CA ALA A 49 -21.28 -10.11 -5.36
C ALA A 49 -20.17 -9.24 -5.97
N LEU A 50 -19.14 -9.86 -6.55
CA LEU A 50 -18.06 -9.16 -7.25
C LEU A 50 -18.57 -8.49 -8.54
N ILE A 51 -19.42 -9.18 -9.31
CA ILE A 51 -20.08 -8.63 -10.50
C ILE A 51 -20.98 -7.46 -10.12
N ALA A 52 -21.82 -7.61 -9.10
CA ALA A 52 -22.73 -6.56 -8.66
C ALA A 52 -21.99 -5.31 -8.17
N TRP A 53 -20.87 -5.48 -7.46
CA TRP A 53 -19.99 -4.38 -7.09
C TRP A 53 -19.41 -3.68 -8.33
N ALA A 54 -18.94 -4.45 -9.32
CA ALA A 54 -18.38 -3.87 -10.55
C ALA A 54 -19.44 -3.09 -11.35
N ASP A 55 -20.67 -3.62 -11.45
CA ASP A 55 -21.81 -2.93 -12.09
C ASP A 55 -22.15 -1.60 -11.39
N GLU A 56 -22.16 -1.58 -10.06
CA GLU A 56 -22.36 -0.35 -9.29
C GLU A 56 -21.27 0.69 -9.59
N LYS A 57 -20.01 0.25 -9.64
CA LYS A 57 -18.87 1.13 -9.95
C LYS A 57 -18.86 1.63 -11.40
N ILE A 58 -19.42 0.89 -12.35
CA ILE A 58 -19.61 1.38 -13.72
C ILE A 58 -20.58 2.57 -13.74
N LEU A 59 -21.65 2.53 -12.95
CA LEU A 59 -22.66 3.59 -12.91
C LEU A 59 -22.16 4.88 -12.23
N GLU A 60 -21.18 4.76 -11.33
CA GLU A 60 -20.56 5.89 -10.63
C GLU A 60 -19.59 6.71 -11.52
N TRP A 61 -19.18 6.17 -12.68
CA TRP A 61 -18.12 6.75 -13.51
C TRP A 61 -18.60 7.07 -14.93
N THR A 62 -18.30 8.28 -15.40
CA THR A 62 -18.53 8.64 -16.82
C THR A 62 -17.68 7.79 -17.77
N GLU A 63 -16.47 7.42 -17.33
CA GLU A 63 -15.55 6.51 -18.02
C GLU A 63 -14.98 5.51 -17.00
N PRO A 64 -15.57 4.32 -16.86
CA PRO A 64 -15.11 3.34 -15.89
C PRO A 64 -13.73 2.76 -16.28
N PRO A 65 -12.87 2.43 -15.30
CA PRO A 65 -11.62 1.73 -15.57
C PRO A 65 -11.88 0.37 -16.24
N GLY A 66 -11.03 0.00 -17.20
CA GLY A 66 -11.21 -1.25 -17.97
C GLY A 66 -11.31 -2.49 -17.08
N PHE A 67 -10.52 -2.56 -16.01
CA PHE A 67 -10.58 -3.70 -15.09
C PHE A 67 -11.95 -3.85 -14.40
N VAL A 68 -12.67 -2.75 -14.16
CA VAL A 68 -14.03 -2.81 -13.58
C VAL A 68 -15.01 -3.39 -14.59
N ILE A 69 -14.85 -3.04 -15.88
CA ILE A 69 -15.64 -3.61 -16.97
C ILE A 69 -15.37 -5.11 -17.08
N ASP A 70 -14.10 -5.51 -17.00
CA ASP A 70 -13.70 -6.92 -17.06
C ASP A 70 -14.34 -7.73 -15.92
N LEU A 71 -14.33 -7.19 -14.69
CA LEU A 71 -14.97 -7.82 -13.53
C LEU A 71 -16.49 -7.92 -13.67
N ALA A 72 -17.17 -6.90 -14.21
CA ALA A 72 -18.60 -6.94 -14.49
C ALA A 72 -18.97 -8.01 -15.53
N LEU A 73 -18.08 -8.26 -16.49
CA LEU A 73 -18.20 -9.35 -17.47
C LEU A 73 -17.86 -10.74 -16.90
N GLY A 74 -17.49 -10.82 -15.62
CA GLY A 74 -17.08 -12.05 -14.96
C GLY A 74 -15.67 -12.53 -15.32
N MET A 75 -14.87 -11.68 -15.96
CA MET A 75 -13.47 -11.97 -16.26
C MET A 75 -12.62 -11.69 -15.02
N ILE A 76 -12.46 -12.72 -14.19
CA ILE A 76 -11.72 -12.60 -12.92
C ILE A 76 -10.25 -12.95 -13.17
N PRO A 77 -9.29 -12.05 -12.86
CA PRO A 77 -7.88 -12.32 -13.06
C PRO A 77 -7.41 -13.54 -12.27
N GLU A 78 -6.45 -14.29 -12.81
CA GLU A 78 -5.89 -15.50 -12.19
C GLU A 78 -4.99 -15.16 -11.00
N VAL A 79 -4.43 -13.97 -10.98
CA VAL A 79 -3.68 -13.42 -9.86
C VAL A 79 -4.22 -12.00 -9.59
N PRO A 80 -4.71 -11.65 -8.38
CA PRO A 80 -5.29 -10.32 -8.11
C PRO A 80 -4.36 -9.14 -8.45
N GLN A 81 -3.05 -9.37 -8.42
CA GLN A 81 -1.98 -8.46 -8.83
C GLN A 81 -2.03 -8.10 -10.32
N GLU A 82 -2.75 -8.86 -11.15
CA GLU A 82 -2.97 -8.52 -12.57
C GLU A 82 -3.81 -7.25 -12.75
N LEU A 83 -4.57 -6.84 -11.73
CA LEU A 83 -5.26 -5.54 -11.71
C LEU A 83 -4.28 -4.36 -11.62
N ASP A 84 -3.02 -4.62 -11.24
CA ASP A 84 -1.99 -3.59 -11.02
C ASP A 84 -1.35 -3.13 -12.35
N VAL A 85 -2.06 -3.16 -13.49
CA VAL A 85 -1.49 -2.79 -14.81
C VAL A 85 -0.91 -1.36 -14.78
N LYS A 86 0.41 -1.33 -14.59
CA LYS A 86 1.37 -0.22 -14.69
C LYS A 86 0.89 1.11 -14.12
N ARG A 87 0.70 1.19 -12.81
CA ARG A 87 0.88 2.46 -12.10
C ARG A 87 2.30 2.55 -11.55
N ASN A 88 3.15 3.11 -12.41
CA ASN A 88 4.46 3.68 -12.13
C ASN A 88 5.52 2.69 -11.61
N ARG A 89 6.78 2.94 -11.97
CA ARG A 89 7.89 2.42 -11.17
C ARG A 89 7.60 2.82 -9.74
N VAL A 90 7.47 1.84 -8.84
CA VAL A 90 7.47 2.05 -7.40
C VAL A 90 8.60 3.02 -7.12
N SER A 91 8.27 4.22 -6.64
CA SER A 91 9.33 5.17 -6.35
C SER A 91 10.09 4.60 -5.15
N SER A 92 11.42 4.58 -5.23
CA SER A 92 12.24 4.22 -4.06
C SER A 92 11.87 5.05 -2.83
N LEU A 93 11.33 6.26 -3.06
CA LEU A 93 10.76 7.14 -2.04
C LEU A 93 9.54 6.53 -1.33
N GLU A 94 8.53 6.03 -2.04
CA GLU A 94 7.34 5.40 -1.43
C GLU A 94 7.73 4.13 -0.66
N CYS A 95 8.62 3.30 -1.22
CA CYS A 95 9.14 2.12 -0.54
C CYS A 95 9.86 2.52 0.76
N SER A 96 10.73 3.53 0.69
CA SER A 96 11.45 4.05 1.86
C SER A 96 10.52 4.65 2.91
N GLN A 97 9.46 5.35 2.50
CA GLN A 97 8.48 5.93 3.41
C GLN A 97 7.68 4.86 4.16
N LEU A 98 7.26 3.79 3.47
CA LEU A 98 6.59 2.66 4.10
C LEU A 98 7.53 1.92 5.06
N ILE A 99 8.76 1.65 4.65
CA ILE A 99 9.77 1.01 5.50
C ILE A 99 10.04 1.83 6.77
N LEU A 100 10.18 3.16 6.63
CA LEU A 100 10.34 4.08 7.77
C LEU A 100 9.12 4.05 8.68
N GLY A 101 7.90 4.10 8.12
CA GLY A 101 6.67 4.06 8.89
C GLY A 101 6.50 2.77 9.68
N ILE A 102 6.86 1.62 9.10
CA ILE A 102 6.84 0.30 9.75
C ILE A 102 7.91 0.24 10.86
N SER A 103 9.11 0.74 10.59
CA SER A 103 10.22 0.77 11.56
C SER A 103 9.90 1.66 12.75
N ASP A 104 9.29 2.82 12.51
CA ASP A 104 8.83 3.74 13.55
C ASP A 104 7.73 3.11 14.41
N GLU A 105 6.81 2.34 13.83
CA GLU A 105 5.81 1.60 14.61
C GLU A 105 6.43 0.51 15.48
N LEU A 106 7.40 -0.25 14.97
CA LEU A 106 8.16 -1.23 15.76
C LEU A 106 8.97 -0.60 16.90
N SER A 107 9.29 0.69 16.81
CA SER A 107 9.98 1.42 17.88
C SER A 107 9.05 1.88 19.00
N LYS A 108 7.72 1.89 18.77
CA LYS A 108 6.73 2.27 19.77
C LYS A 108 6.45 1.07 20.69
N GLY A 109 6.46 1.30 22.01
CA GLY A 109 6.18 0.26 23.00
C GLY A 109 4.74 -0.29 23.02
N ARG A 110 3.87 0.21 22.15
CA ARG A 110 2.54 -0.37 21.86
C ARG A 110 2.30 -0.29 20.36
N ILE A 111 2.13 -1.46 19.74
CA ILE A 111 1.93 -1.62 18.31
C ILE A 111 0.47 -1.96 18.07
N ASP A 112 -0.17 -1.22 17.18
CA ASP A 112 -1.45 -1.62 16.62
C ASP A 112 -1.17 -2.66 15.52
N LEU A 113 -1.47 -3.92 15.80
CA LEU A 113 -1.19 -5.03 14.88
C LEU A 113 -1.95 -4.92 13.56
N ASN A 114 -3.13 -4.28 13.56
CA ASN A 114 -3.93 -4.11 12.35
C ASN A 114 -3.31 -3.07 11.42
N GLU A 115 -2.94 -1.91 11.97
CA GLU A 115 -2.26 -0.85 11.22
C GLU A 115 -0.88 -1.32 10.73
N PHE A 116 -0.12 -2.00 11.60
CA PHE A 116 1.17 -2.56 11.26
C PHE A 116 1.07 -3.60 10.15
N GLY A 117 0.11 -4.53 10.25
CA GLY A 117 -0.14 -5.54 9.22
C GLY A 117 -0.56 -4.93 7.89
N ARG A 118 -1.41 -3.89 7.92
CA ARG A 118 -1.80 -3.15 6.74
C ARG A 118 -0.58 -2.54 6.03
N ARG A 119 0.35 -1.92 6.75
CA ARG A 119 1.56 -1.32 6.14
C ARG A 119 2.51 -2.35 5.56
N CYS A 120 2.72 -3.46 6.25
CA CYS A 120 3.50 -4.58 5.73
C CYS A 120 2.89 -5.15 4.44
N TYR A 121 1.55 -5.26 4.41
CA TYR A 121 0.83 -5.67 3.21
C TYR A 121 0.99 -4.65 2.07
N GLU A 122 0.79 -3.36 2.32
CA GLU A 122 1.01 -2.29 1.33
C GLU A 122 2.44 -2.33 0.75
N LEU A 123 3.45 -2.60 1.57
CA LEU A 123 4.82 -2.81 1.12
C LEU A 123 4.98 -4.10 0.29
N ALA A 124 4.28 -5.18 0.64
CA ALA A 124 4.30 -6.45 -0.11
C ALA A 124 3.69 -6.30 -1.51
N LEU A 125 2.76 -5.36 -1.68
CA LEU A 125 2.13 -5.08 -2.98
C LEU A 125 3.09 -4.42 -3.98
N ILE A 126 4.08 -3.70 -3.48
CA ILE A 126 5.01 -2.91 -4.31
C ILE A 126 6.43 -3.52 -4.35
N THR A 127 6.68 -4.57 -3.57
CA THR A 127 7.94 -5.32 -3.57
C THR A 127 7.80 -6.61 -4.36
N ASN A 128 8.93 -7.21 -4.76
CA ASN A 128 8.95 -8.46 -5.52
C ASN A 128 10.03 -9.40 -4.98
N GLY A 129 9.87 -10.70 -5.27
CA GLY A 129 10.84 -11.73 -4.89
C GLY A 129 10.94 -11.89 -3.37
N ARG A 130 12.16 -12.10 -2.86
CA ARG A 130 12.41 -12.41 -1.45
C ARG A 130 11.82 -11.40 -0.46
N ASN A 131 11.79 -10.11 -0.80
CA ASN A 131 11.21 -9.08 0.07
C ASN A 131 9.69 -9.26 0.20
N GLN A 132 9.03 -9.63 -0.89
CA GLN A 132 7.59 -9.90 -0.90
C GLN A 132 7.29 -11.15 -0.06
N ASP A 133 8.09 -12.21 -0.19
CA ASP A 133 7.93 -13.44 0.62
C ASP A 133 8.07 -13.15 2.13
N LEU A 134 9.04 -12.34 2.52
CA LEU A 134 9.24 -11.93 3.91
C LEU A 134 8.07 -11.11 4.44
N LEU A 135 7.51 -10.21 3.64
CA LEU A 135 6.37 -9.38 4.05
C LEU A 135 5.07 -10.19 4.13
N HIS A 136 4.89 -11.18 3.27
CA HIS A 136 3.80 -12.16 3.40
C HIS A 136 3.95 -12.99 4.68
N TRP A 137 5.16 -13.47 4.97
CA TRP A 137 5.42 -14.17 6.24
C TRP A 137 5.10 -13.29 7.46
N ILE A 138 5.48 -12.01 7.46
CA ILE A 138 5.11 -11.07 8.53
C ILE A 138 3.58 -10.95 8.66
N SER A 139 2.86 -10.87 7.54
CA SER A 139 1.39 -10.80 7.55
C SER A 139 0.76 -12.04 8.19
N ASP A 140 1.27 -13.24 7.88
CA ASP A 140 0.82 -14.49 8.49
C ASP A 140 1.08 -14.48 10.00
N GLU A 141 2.25 -14.00 10.40
CA GLU A 141 2.67 -13.89 11.79
C GLU A 141 1.76 -12.96 12.62
N LEU A 142 1.37 -11.83 12.03
CA LEU A 142 0.45 -10.89 12.64
C LEU A 142 -0.98 -11.45 12.72
N TYR A 143 -1.41 -12.19 11.71
CA TYR A 143 -2.70 -12.87 11.73
C TYR A 143 -2.77 -13.86 12.90
N LEU A 144 -1.74 -14.69 13.08
CA LEU A 144 -1.67 -15.63 14.22
C LEU A 144 -1.68 -14.91 15.57
N CYS A 145 -1.07 -13.73 15.66
CA CYS A 145 -1.13 -12.90 16.86
C CYS A 145 -2.54 -12.35 17.13
N ASN A 146 -3.23 -11.89 16.08
CA ASN A 146 -4.59 -11.36 16.17
C ASN A 146 -5.61 -12.44 16.57
N GLU A 147 -5.45 -13.67 16.08
CA GLU A 147 -6.28 -14.82 16.48
C GLU A 147 -5.98 -15.31 17.90
N GLY A 148 -4.98 -14.73 18.59
CA GLY A 148 -4.58 -15.13 19.93
C GLY A 148 -3.90 -16.50 19.98
N ILE A 149 -3.47 -17.03 18.83
CA ILE A 149 -2.77 -18.33 18.71
C ILE A 149 -1.38 -18.22 19.31
N LYS A 150 -0.74 -17.05 19.19
CA LYS A 150 0.53 -16.73 19.83
C LYS A 150 0.63 -15.26 20.23
N SER A 151 1.57 -14.93 21.11
CA SER A 151 1.83 -13.54 21.47
C SER A 151 2.74 -12.83 20.46
N PHE A 152 2.52 -11.53 20.24
CA PHE A 152 3.39 -10.75 19.36
C PHE A 152 4.86 -10.75 19.83
N GLN A 153 5.09 -10.78 21.14
CA GLN A 153 6.43 -10.82 21.74
C GLN A 153 7.25 -12.02 21.28
N GLU A 154 6.62 -13.15 20.97
CA GLU A 154 7.30 -14.34 20.45
C GLU A 154 7.85 -14.15 19.04
N SER A 155 7.29 -13.20 18.28
CA SER A 155 7.64 -12.97 16.87
C SER A 155 8.31 -11.63 16.64
N GLU A 156 8.30 -10.74 17.64
CA GLU A 156 8.74 -9.35 17.50
C GLU A 156 10.17 -9.25 16.96
N GLU A 157 11.11 -10.01 17.52
CA GLU A 157 12.51 -9.96 17.09
C GLU A 157 12.69 -10.46 15.65
N SER A 158 12.00 -11.54 15.28
CA SER A 158 12.02 -12.08 13.92
C SER A 158 11.37 -11.13 12.92
N ILE A 159 10.25 -10.50 13.27
CA ILE A 159 9.58 -9.46 12.46
C ILE A 159 10.52 -8.26 12.29
N ARG A 160 11.16 -7.79 13.36
CA ARG A 160 12.11 -6.67 13.30
C ARG A 160 13.31 -6.99 12.40
N SER A 161 13.81 -8.22 12.46
CA SER A 161 14.87 -8.71 11.58
C SER A 161 14.42 -8.74 10.12
N ALA A 162 13.24 -9.27 9.83
CA ALA A 162 12.69 -9.35 8.47
C ALA A 162 12.47 -7.95 7.87
N ILE A 163 11.93 -7.00 8.64
CA ILE A 163 11.79 -5.60 8.19
C ILE A 163 13.15 -4.95 7.94
N SER A 164 14.15 -5.22 8.78
CA SER A 164 15.51 -4.70 8.58
C SER A 164 16.15 -5.26 7.30
N GLU A 165 15.89 -6.53 6.97
CA GLU A 165 16.33 -7.16 5.72
C GLU A 165 15.67 -6.51 4.50
N VAL A 166 14.34 -6.32 4.56
CA VAL A 166 13.58 -5.61 3.51
C VAL A 166 14.10 -4.18 3.33
N ALA A 167 14.43 -3.49 4.43
CA ALA A 167 15.01 -2.15 4.41
C ALA A 167 16.40 -2.11 3.76
N ALA A 168 17.27 -3.07 4.09
CA ALA A 168 18.61 -3.15 3.52
C ALA A 168 18.59 -3.45 2.01
N ALA A 169 17.66 -4.28 1.56
CA ALA A 169 17.51 -4.65 0.15
C ALA A 169 16.85 -3.56 -0.72
N SER A 170 16.26 -2.53 -0.10
CA SER A 170 15.54 -1.46 -0.79
C SER A 170 16.35 -0.16 -0.97
N ASN A 171 17.60 -0.12 -0.47
CA ASN A 171 18.54 0.99 -0.58
C ASN A 171 19.55 0.81 -1.73
#